data_AF-A0A523Z1E2-F1
#
_entry.id   AF-A0A523Z1E2-F1
#
_cell.length_a   1.000
_cell.length_b   1.000
_cell.length_c   1.000
_cell.angle_alpha   90.00
_cell.angle_beta   90.00
_cell.angle_gamma   90.00
#
_symmetry.space_group_name_H-M   'P 1'
#
loop_
_entity.id
_entity.type
_entity.pdbx_description
1 polymer ?
#
loop_
_entity_poly.entity_id
_entity_poly.type
_entity_poly.pdbx_seq_one_letter_code
_entity_poly.pdbx_strand_id
1 'polypeptide(L)' 'ILFDEKIGGTIHMALGFGFAQVGGKNESAIHWDLICDMRDGGQIFADGELFYESGEFKV' A
#
# COMPACT_ATOMS: atom_id res chain seq x y z
N ILE A 1 -4.76 -0.92 12.97
CA ILE A 1 -4.15 -1.34 11.69
C ILE A 1 -4.96 -2.46 11.03
N LEU A 2 -5.24 -3.60 11.66
CA LEU A 2 -5.88 -4.76 10.98
C LEU A 2 -7.11 -4.42 10.11
N PHE A 3 -8.00 -3.55 10.58
CA PHE A 3 -9.14 -3.10 9.79
C PHE A 3 -8.78 -1.95 8.86
N ASP A 4 -8.08 -0.94 9.38
CA ASP A 4 -7.72 0.30 8.68
C ASP A 4 -6.91 0.05 7.39
N GLU A 5 -6.01 -0.94 7.43
CA GLU A 5 -5.18 -1.40 6.30
C GLU A 5 -6.02 -2.08 5.19
N LYS A 6 -7.17 -2.64 5.56
CA LYS A 6 -8.04 -3.43 4.68
C LYS A 6 -9.33 -2.69 4.30
N ILE A 7 -9.46 -1.41 4.64
CA ILE A 7 -10.61 -0.60 4.22
C ILE A 7 -10.55 -0.39 2.71
N GLY A 8 -11.66 -0.66 2.01
CA GLY A 8 -11.76 -0.38 0.57
C GLY A 8 -11.50 1.11 0.28
N GLY A 9 -10.67 1.38 -0.72
CA GLY A 9 -10.26 2.75 -1.06
C GLY A 9 -9.01 3.24 -0.35
N THR A 10 -8.38 2.44 0.53
CA THR A 10 -7.09 2.76 1.13
C THR A 10 -5.96 1.90 0.56
N ILE A 11 -4.75 2.42 0.68
CA ILE A 11 -3.52 1.64 0.49
C ILE A 11 -2.66 1.76 1.75
N HIS A 12 -1.71 0.84 1.91
CA HIS A 12 -0.71 0.96 2.95
C HIS A 12 0.69 0.70 2.42
N MET A 13 1.67 1.24 3.13
CA MET A 13 3.09 0.94 2.97
C MET A 13 3.71 0.78 4.35
N ALA A 14 4.46 -0.30 4.54
CA ALA A 14 5.14 -0.56 5.80
C ALA A 14 6.58 -0.04 5.79
N LEU A 15 6.99 0.64 6.86
CA LEU A 15 8.39 0.93 7.14
C LEU A 15 9.00 -0.16 8.01
N GLY A 16 10.22 -0.58 7.67
CA GLY A 16 10.99 -1.55 8.45
C GLY A 16 10.92 -2.98 7.90
N PHE A 17 10.69 -3.97 8.76
CA PHE A 17 10.93 -5.38 8.50
C PHE A 17 10.20 -5.88 7.25
N GLY A 18 10.98 -6.37 6.29
CA GLY A 18 10.47 -7.00 5.07
C GLY A 18 10.38 -8.51 5.23
N PHE A 19 9.21 -9.09 4.97
CA PHE A 19 9.00 -10.53 5.06
C PHE A 19 9.86 -11.29 4.01
N ALA A 20 10.80 -12.11 4.49
CA ALA A 20 11.71 -12.87 3.64
C ALA A 20 10.98 -13.84 2.67
N GLN A 21 9.82 -14.35 3.07
CA GLN A 21 9.00 -15.28 2.28
C GLN A 21 8.52 -14.69 0.95
N VAL A 22 8.38 -13.36 0.86
CA VAL A 22 7.99 -12.62 -0.35
C VAL A 22 9.16 -11.83 -0.95
N GLY A 23 10.40 -12.16 -0.56
CA GLY A 23 11.62 -11.52 -1.06
C GLY A 23 11.96 -10.20 -0.38
N GLY A 24 11.37 -9.89 0.77
CA GLY A 24 11.75 -8.74 1.59
C GLY A 24 13.21 -8.84 2.05
N LYS A 25 13.98 -7.77 1.85
CA LYS A 25 15.42 -7.70 2.21
C LYS A 25 15.70 -6.77 3.38
N ASN A 26 14.70 -6.02 3.84
CA ASN A 26 14.90 -5.00 4.85
C ASN A 26 14.86 -5.62 6.26
N GLU A 27 16.00 -5.63 6.94
CA GLU A 27 16.11 -6.12 8.32
C GLU A 27 15.91 -4.96 9.29
N SER A 28 14.90 -5.07 10.16
CA SER A 28 14.53 -4.03 11.10
C SER A 28 13.75 -4.61 12.27
N ALA A 29 13.86 -3.99 13.45
CA ALA A 29 13.10 -4.37 14.63
C ALA A 29 11.65 -3.84 14.62
N ILE A 30 11.35 -2.87 13.75
CA ILE A 30 10.01 -2.31 13.57
C ILE A 30 9.40 -2.80 12.26
N HIS A 31 8.08 -2.94 12.24
CA HIS A 31 7.23 -3.04 11.06
C HIS A 31 6.04 -2.13 11.31
N TRP A 32 5.95 -1.03 10.58
CA TRP A 32 4.94 -0.01 10.85
C TRP A 32 4.20 0.40 9.59
N ASP A 33 2.91 0.10 9.55
CA ASP A 33 2.02 0.44 8.44
C ASP A 33 1.58 1.90 8.47
N LEU A 34 1.83 2.58 7.36
CA LEU A 34 1.29 3.89 7.03
C LEU A 34 0.13 3.68 6.07
N ILE A 35 -1.03 4.23 6.39
CA ILE A 35 -2.27 4.07 5.60
C ILE A 35 -2.60 5.39 4.91
N CYS A 36 -2.94 5.32 3.63
CA CYS A 36 -3.34 6.45 2.82
C CYS A 36 -4.75 6.23 2.27
N ASP A 37 -5.64 7.19 2.46
CA ASP A 37 -6.95 7.23 1.81
C ASP A 37 -6.80 7.78 0.40
N MET A 38 -7.23 7.01 -0.59
CA MET A 38 -7.06 7.34 -2.00
C MET A 38 -8.33 7.89 -2.64
N ARG A 39 -9.44 7.99 -1.91
CA ARG A 39 -10.77 8.32 -2.46
C ARG A 39 -10.88 9.77 -2.97
N ASP A 40 -10.01 10.67 -2.52
CA ASP A 40 -9.98 12.08 -2.95
C ASP A 40 -8.94 12.30 -4.07
N GLY A 41 -9.19 11.70 -5.23
CA GLY A 41 -8.37 11.90 -6.44
C GLY A 41 -6.98 11.24 -6.39
N GLY A 42 -6.72 10.33 -5.46
CA GLY A 42 -5.46 9.61 -5.37
C GLY A 42 -5.26 8.69 -6.57
N GLN A 43 -4.04 8.65 -7.12
CA GLN A 43 -3.70 7.85 -8.30
C GLN A 43 -2.50 6.93 -8.02
N ILE A 44 -2.53 5.73 -8.60
CA ILE A 44 -1.40 4.81 -8.64
C ILE A 44 -1.12 4.48 -10.10
N PHE A 45 0.14 4.69 -10.48
CA PHE A 45 0.66 4.29 -11.78
C PHE A 45 1.56 3.06 -11.60
N ALA A 46 1.30 2.02 -12.37
CA ALA A 46 2.14 0.83 -12.45
C ALA A 46 2.73 0.77 -13.85
N ASP A 47 4.06 0.73 -13.96
CA ASP A 47 4.80 0.73 -15.24
C ASP A 47 4.40 1.87 -16.19
N GLY A 48 4.00 3.02 -15.63
CA GLY A 48 3.58 4.20 -16.38
C GLY A 48 2.10 4.22 -16.77
N GLU A 49 1.34 3.16 -16.49
CA GLU A 49 -0.09 3.07 -16.78
C GLU A 49 -0.94 3.38 -15.54
N LEU A 50 -2.06 4.10 -15.73
CA LEU A 50 -3.00 4.39 -14.66
C LEU A 50 -3.69 3.09 -14.21
N PHE A 51 -3.33 2.60 -13.03
CA PHE A 51 -3.76 1.30 -12.50
C PHE A 51 -4.86 1.43 -11.44
N TYR A 52 -4.84 2.51 -10.68
CA TYR A 52 -5.78 2.79 -9.60
C TYR A 52 -6.08 4.28 -9.50
N GLU A 53 -7.33 4.66 -9.31
CA GLU A 53 -7.73 6.05 -9.16
C GLU A 53 -9.00 6.19 -8.30
N SER A 54 -8.97 7.13 -7.36
CA SER A 54 -10.10 7.50 -6.50
C SER A 54 -10.73 6.32 -5.74
N GLY A 55 -9.90 5.40 -5.27
CA GLY A 55 -10.33 4.24 -4.49
C GLY A 55 -10.68 3.00 -5.31
N GLU A 56 -10.57 3.06 -6.64
CA GLU A 56 -11.01 1.99 -7.56
C GLU A 56 -9.88 1.55 -8.50
N PHE A 57 -9.82 0.26 -8.82
CA PHE A 57 -8.93 -0.27 -9.86
C PHE A 57 -9.44 0.13 -11.26
N LYS A 58 -8.52 0.39 -12.20
CA LYS A 58 -8.83 0.83 -13.58
C LYS A 58 -8.49 -0.19 -14.65
N VAL A 59 -8.22 -1.43 -14.25
CA VAL A 59 -7.89 -2.58 -15.11
C VAL A 59 -9.09 -3.41 -15.51
#